data_AF-A0A7S2JF76-F1
#
_entry.id   AF-A0A7S2JF76-F1
#
_cell.length_a   1.000
_cell.length_b   1.000
_cell.length_c   1.000
_cell.angle_alpha   90.00
_cell.angle_beta   90.00
_cell.angle_gamma   90.00
#
_symmetry.space_group_name_H-M   'P 1'
#
loop_
_entity.id
_entity.type
_entity.pdbx_description
1 polymer ?
#
loop_
_entity_poly.entity_id
_entity_poly.type
_entity_poly.pdbx_seq_one_letter_code
_entity_poly.pdbx_strand_id
1 'polypeptide(L)'
;EAEIAFSIMNEAIHVVSMATLCMEDKKDKSAIGLYGSELEREFVRSVKGRKTCLAHVAMMTTTCKRLLEEFPNDAVLCEEDTDLLARDATFAATAANFLSDFKLAECARPEDAVRWSQHAGSYTAKAEAEEAPSRYWTLTPLCSSDDFMQSKQYCMSLALIVDKQPVLGFVGCPVLAFDHPSRTVSHPSGVPFFFAAKGHGAWTQLVVAERDSGVYLGKSKLKGRPLPLKVGEKIKRGNDGLYDVLGTNQLNVAVGSRLREDIFCDAERIGKMLGSEYPKFDMTNSSIKYCWLARGETDAVWYLTSGLYDSSCIEHLAHHAAGALIAEESGAVVADLDGKPVDWCGPVLENNRGLVAVDPAKVPLQGLVDAVRTATSTSEELYEKRCEKRKEVAKMLKYLFTKMGDYAETEEEREGARKVRERGLKMLEDDEALDEIAVESMHRQEPMLGHAQVEDDTFGRSSDGSIPLSPISTS
;
A
#
# COMPACT_ATOMS: atom_id res chain seq x y z
N GLU A 1 11.89 -23.97 -6.46
CA GLU A 1 11.28 -22.88 -5.66
C GLU A 1 10.67 -21.81 -6.56
N ALA A 2 11.45 -21.11 -7.38
CA ALA A 2 10.95 -20.05 -8.26
C ALA A 2 9.79 -20.50 -9.17
N GLU A 3 9.87 -21.67 -9.79
CA GLU A 3 8.78 -22.22 -10.62
C GLU A 3 7.50 -22.49 -9.83
N ILE A 4 7.63 -22.97 -8.59
CA ILE A 4 6.50 -23.24 -7.70
C ILE A 4 5.84 -21.92 -7.31
N ALA A 5 6.62 -20.95 -6.83
CA ALA A 5 6.12 -19.64 -6.44
C ALA A 5 5.51 -18.85 -7.61
N PHE A 6 6.09 -18.97 -8.80
CA PHE A 6 5.51 -18.45 -10.04
C PHE A 6 4.13 -19.07 -10.29
N SER A 7 4.00 -20.40 -10.17
CA SER A 7 2.72 -21.09 -10.34
C SER A 7 1.69 -20.64 -9.31
N ILE A 8 2.09 -20.50 -8.04
CA ILE A 8 1.23 -20.01 -6.95
C ILE A 8 0.68 -18.62 -7.29
N MET A 9 1.54 -17.71 -7.75
CA MET A 9 1.09 -16.35 -8.09
C MET A 9 0.26 -16.27 -9.36
N ASN A 10 0.53 -17.11 -10.35
CA ASN A 10 -0.34 -17.24 -11.53
C ASN A 10 -1.75 -17.74 -11.13
N GLU A 11 -1.83 -18.67 -10.19
CA GLU A 11 -3.10 -19.13 -9.60
C GLU A 11 -3.77 -18.02 -8.78
N ALA A 12 -3.03 -17.26 -7.99
CA ALA A 12 -3.57 -16.13 -7.23
C ALA A 12 -4.19 -15.04 -8.12
N ILE A 13 -3.54 -14.71 -9.25
CA ILE A 13 -4.08 -13.78 -10.27
C ILE A 13 -5.41 -14.30 -10.84
N HIS A 14 -5.47 -15.61 -11.07
CA HIS A 14 -6.67 -16.29 -11.54
C HIS A 14 -7.81 -16.22 -10.51
N VAL A 15 -7.51 -16.47 -9.23
CA VAL A 15 -8.45 -16.38 -8.11
C VAL A 15 -9.08 -15.00 -8.01
N VAL A 16 -8.28 -13.94 -8.11
CA VAL A 16 -8.80 -12.56 -8.06
C VAL A 16 -9.68 -12.25 -9.27
N SER A 17 -9.28 -12.70 -10.47
CA SER A 17 -10.13 -12.57 -11.66
C SER A 17 -11.50 -13.22 -11.47
N MET A 18 -11.56 -14.36 -10.76
CA MET A 18 -12.80 -15.04 -10.43
C MET A 18 -13.63 -14.35 -9.38
N ALA A 19 -12.99 -13.83 -8.34
CA ALA A 19 -13.67 -13.07 -7.32
C ALA A 19 -14.27 -11.78 -7.91
N THR A 20 -13.58 -11.11 -8.82
CA THR A 20 -14.11 -9.96 -9.57
C THR A 20 -15.38 -10.32 -10.33
N LEU A 21 -15.36 -11.39 -11.14
CA LEU A 21 -16.54 -11.83 -11.89
C LEU A 21 -17.72 -12.20 -10.99
N CYS A 22 -17.45 -12.88 -9.87
CA CYS A 22 -18.48 -13.25 -8.90
C CYS A 22 -19.12 -12.01 -8.25
N MET A 23 -18.31 -11.01 -7.90
CA MET A 23 -18.78 -9.75 -7.34
C MET A 23 -19.55 -8.91 -8.37
N GLU A 24 -19.13 -8.91 -9.63
CA GLU A 24 -19.83 -8.22 -10.74
C GLU A 24 -21.20 -8.85 -11.06
N ASP A 25 -21.26 -10.17 -11.27
CA ASP A 25 -22.52 -10.89 -11.55
C ASP A 25 -23.56 -10.67 -10.44
N LYS A 26 -23.11 -10.66 -9.18
CA LYS A 26 -23.98 -10.37 -8.05
C LYS A 26 -24.40 -8.90 -7.97
N LYS A 27 -23.55 -7.96 -8.37
CA LYS A 27 -23.90 -6.53 -8.48
C LYS A 27 -24.98 -6.31 -9.54
N ASP A 28 -24.86 -6.95 -10.70
CA ASP A 28 -25.85 -6.86 -11.78
C ASP A 28 -27.21 -7.45 -11.37
N LYS A 29 -27.21 -8.59 -10.68
CA LYS A 29 -28.43 -9.18 -10.11
C LYS A 29 -29.09 -8.29 -9.05
N SER A 30 -28.30 -7.54 -8.28
CA SER A 30 -28.80 -6.61 -7.25
C SER A 30 -29.43 -5.34 -7.83
N ALA A 31 -28.98 -4.89 -9.00
CA ALA A 31 -29.57 -3.75 -9.71
C ALA A 31 -31.02 -4.02 -10.14
N ILE A 32 -31.43 -5.30 -10.18
CA ILE A 32 -32.76 -5.76 -10.57
C ILE A 32 -33.68 -5.93 -9.33
N GLY A 33 -33.17 -5.82 -8.08
CA GLY A 33 -33.99 -5.85 -6.86
C GLY A 33 -33.23 -5.60 -5.53
N LEU A 34 -33.68 -4.56 -4.80
CA LEU A 34 -33.62 -4.26 -3.35
C LEU A 34 -32.56 -4.89 -2.39
N TYR A 35 -31.32 -5.21 -2.77
CA TYR A 35 -30.36 -5.80 -1.80
C TYR A 35 -28.87 -5.37 -1.92
N GLY A 36 -28.57 -4.21 -2.51
CA GLY A 36 -27.17 -3.75 -2.69
C GLY A 36 -26.34 -3.69 -1.40
N SER A 37 -26.95 -3.30 -0.26
CA SER A 37 -26.26 -3.22 1.04
C SER A 37 -26.09 -4.57 1.74
N GLU A 38 -26.98 -5.54 1.51
CA GLU A 38 -26.84 -6.90 2.05
C GLU A 38 -25.76 -7.71 1.32
N LEU A 39 -25.54 -7.43 0.03
CA LEU A 39 -24.46 -8.00 -0.77
C LEU A 39 -23.09 -7.44 -0.40
N GLU A 40 -22.97 -6.13 -0.16
CA GLU A 40 -21.73 -5.57 0.39
C GLU A 40 -21.42 -6.22 1.75
N ARG A 41 -22.45 -6.50 2.58
CA ARG A 41 -22.30 -7.25 3.84
C ARG A 41 -21.96 -8.73 3.66
N GLU A 42 -22.20 -9.34 2.51
CA GLU A 42 -21.81 -10.74 2.25
C GLU A 42 -20.32 -10.81 1.90
N PHE A 43 -19.86 -9.92 1.00
CA PHE A 43 -18.54 -9.98 0.37
C PHE A 43 -17.49 -9.05 0.97
N VAL A 44 -17.89 -8.08 1.80
CA VAL A 44 -17.00 -7.06 2.36
C VAL A 44 -17.18 -6.99 3.86
N ARG A 45 -16.06 -6.82 4.57
CA ARG A 45 -16.01 -6.47 5.99
C ARG A 45 -15.26 -5.18 6.17
N SER A 46 -15.73 -4.37 7.12
CA SER A 46 -15.02 -3.15 7.54
C SER A 46 -14.59 -3.33 8.98
N VAL A 47 -13.29 -3.36 9.21
CA VAL A 47 -12.67 -3.51 10.53
C VAL A 47 -11.76 -2.32 10.75
N LYS A 48 -11.97 -1.57 11.84
CA LYS A 48 -11.19 -0.35 12.17
C LYS A 48 -11.08 0.64 10.99
N GLY A 49 -12.15 0.76 10.19
CA GLY A 49 -12.19 1.67 9.03
C GLY A 49 -11.51 1.15 7.76
N ARG A 50 -10.84 -0.02 7.80
CA ARG A 50 -10.30 -0.68 6.60
C ARG A 50 -11.28 -1.71 6.07
N LYS A 51 -11.49 -1.71 4.76
CA LYS A 51 -12.34 -2.68 4.08
C LYS A 51 -11.53 -3.90 3.63
N THR A 52 -12.06 -5.10 3.85
CA THR A 52 -11.53 -6.37 3.34
C THR A 52 -12.61 -7.04 2.51
N CYS A 53 -12.32 -7.39 1.25
CA CYS A 53 -13.27 -8.03 0.35
C CYS A 53 -13.00 -9.53 0.16
N LEU A 54 -13.96 -10.27 -0.41
CA LEU A 54 -13.78 -11.69 -0.70
C LEU A 54 -12.57 -11.96 -1.62
N ALA A 55 -12.31 -11.11 -2.61
CA ALA A 55 -11.15 -11.26 -3.49
C ALA A 55 -9.83 -11.23 -2.71
N HIS A 56 -9.74 -10.34 -1.71
CA HIS A 56 -8.61 -10.25 -0.79
C HIS A 56 -8.40 -11.57 -0.04
N VAL A 57 -9.44 -12.05 0.61
CA VAL A 57 -9.40 -13.28 1.42
C VAL A 57 -9.15 -14.52 0.57
N ALA A 58 -9.81 -14.64 -0.58
CA ALA A 58 -9.66 -15.79 -1.47
C ALA A 58 -8.23 -15.88 -2.01
N MET A 59 -7.63 -14.74 -2.39
CA MET A 59 -6.23 -14.67 -2.77
C MET A 59 -5.34 -15.14 -1.62
N MET A 60 -5.52 -14.55 -0.43
CA MET A 60 -4.70 -14.83 0.74
C MET A 60 -4.73 -16.31 1.12
N THR A 61 -5.93 -16.87 1.24
CA THR A 61 -6.15 -18.27 1.63
C THR A 61 -5.64 -19.25 0.58
N THR A 62 -5.89 -19.01 -0.72
CA THR A 62 -5.39 -19.89 -1.80
C THR A 62 -3.86 -19.89 -1.84
N THR A 63 -3.25 -18.70 -1.76
CA THR A 63 -1.79 -18.56 -1.74
C THR A 63 -1.18 -19.26 -0.52
N CYS A 64 -1.73 -19.02 0.66
CA CYS A 64 -1.22 -19.62 1.90
C CYS A 64 -1.47 -21.13 1.98
N LYS A 65 -2.56 -21.64 1.41
CA LYS A 65 -2.77 -23.09 1.22
C LYS A 65 -1.62 -23.71 0.44
N ARG A 66 -1.31 -23.15 -0.74
CA ARG A 66 -0.24 -23.66 -1.61
C ARG A 66 1.14 -23.52 -0.97
N LEU A 67 1.42 -22.39 -0.31
CA LEU A 67 2.67 -22.20 0.43
C LEU A 67 2.83 -23.23 1.55
N LEU A 68 1.76 -23.53 2.30
CA LEU A 68 1.80 -24.54 3.35
C LEU A 68 2.01 -25.96 2.81
N GLU A 69 1.47 -26.28 1.63
CA GLU A 69 1.66 -27.57 0.96
C GLU A 69 3.10 -27.75 0.45
N GLU A 70 3.68 -26.72 -0.17
CA GLU A 70 4.97 -26.80 -0.85
C GLU A 70 6.16 -26.42 0.07
N PHE A 71 5.92 -25.55 1.06
CA PHE A 71 6.91 -25.00 1.99
C PHE A 71 6.40 -25.01 3.45
N PRO A 72 6.10 -26.19 4.02
CA PRO A 72 5.39 -26.30 5.31
C PRO A 72 6.11 -25.67 6.52
N ASN A 73 7.42 -25.44 6.42
CA ASN A 73 8.22 -24.85 7.50
C ASN A 73 8.39 -23.34 7.37
N ASP A 74 8.16 -22.76 6.19
CA ASP A 74 8.35 -21.34 5.95
C ASP A 74 7.21 -20.56 6.62
N ALA A 75 7.55 -19.47 7.32
CA ALA A 75 6.54 -18.53 7.79
C ALA A 75 6.06 -17.62 6.65
N VAL A 76 4.89 -17.02 6.83
CA VAL A 76 4.37 -15.97 5.96
C VAL A 76 4.15 -14.71 6.79
N LEU A 77 4.62 -13.58 6.26
CA LEU A 77 4.39 -12.24 6.75
C LEU A 77 3.33 -11.57 5.87
N CYS A 78 2.19 -11.23 6.46
CA CYS A 78 1.09 -10.49 5.86
C CYS A 78 0.67 -9.38 6.84
N GLU A 79 0.52 -8.14 6.36
CA GLU A 79 0.09 -7.00 7.19
C GLU A 79 -1.41 -7.04 7.53
N GLU A 80 -2.16 -7.80 6.75
CA GLU A 80 -3.61 -7.81 6.77
C GLU A 80 -4.17 -8.58 7.97
N ASP A 81 -5.47 -8.41 8.21
CA ASP A 81 -6.14 -9.04 9.34
C ASP A 81 -6.34 -10.56 9.14
N THR A 82 -5.33 -11.34 9.53
CA THR A 82 -5.29 -12.79 9.33
C THR A 82 -6.26 -13.58 10.20
N ASP A 83 -6.81 -12.95 11.25
CA ASP A 83 -7.79 -13.54 12.17
C ASP A 83 -9.24 -13.17 11.84
N LEU A 84 -9.48 -12.37 10.78
CA LEU A 84 -10.82 -11.95 10.38
C LEU A 84 -11.79 -13.14 10.23
N LEU A 85 -11.34 -14.20 9.56
CA LEU A 85 -12.18 -15.40 9.34
C LEU A 85 -12.43 -16.19 10.61
N ALA A 86 -11.50 -16.18 11.56
CA ALA A 86 -11.71 -16.82 12.87
C ALA A 86 -12.79 -16.07 13.68
N ARG A 87 -12.86 -14.74 13.52
CA ARG A 87 -13.83 -13.88 14.18
C ARG A 87 -15.19 -13.83 13.48
N ASP A 88 -15.26 -14.13 12.19
CA ASP A 88 -16.49 -14.13 11.39
C ASP A 88 -16.70 -15.46 10.65
N ALA A 89 -17.41 -16.38 11.32
CA ALA A 89 -17.76 -17.69 10.78
C ALA A 89 -18.61 -17.61 9.49
N THR A 90 -19.44 -16.57 9.34
CA THR A 90 -20.23 -16.38 8.11
C THR A 90 -19.30 -16.06 6.95
N PHE A 91 -18.34 -15.17 7.16
CA PHE A 91 -17.38 -14.80 6.12
C PHE A 91 -16.42 -15.94 5.79
N ALA A 92 -16.01 -16.72 6.80
CA ALA A 92 -15.25 -17.95 6.59
C ALA A 92 -16.01 -18.96 5.71
N ALA A 93 -17.32 -19.13 5.94
CA ALA A 93 -18.16 -19.98 5.10
C ALA A 93 -18.29 -19.44 3.67
N THR A 94 -18.46 -18.12 3.50
CA THR A 94 -18.47 -17.49 2.17
C THR A 94 -17.16 -17.74 1.42
N ALA A 95 -16.02 -17.59 2.08
CA ALA A 95 -14.71 -17.86 1.50
C ALA A 95 -14.54 -19.34 1.12
N ALA A 96 -14.87 -20.27 2.02
CA ALA A 96 -14.76 -21.70 1.77
C ALA A 96 -15.66 -22.19 0.62
N ASN A 97 -16.91 -21.70 0.56
CA ASN A 97 -17.83 -21.98 -0.52
C ASN A 97 -17.29 -21.47 -1.86
N PHE A 98 -16.78 -20.23 -1.91
CA PHE A 98 -16.15 -19.68 -3.10
C PHE A 98 -14.99 -20.56 -3.59
N LEU A 99 -14.09 -20.97 -2.69
CA LEU A 99 -12.95 -21.81 -3.06
C LEU A 99 -13.39 -23.18 -3.59
N SER A 100 -14.45 -23.76 -3.01
CA SER A 100 -15.01 -25.04 -3.45
C SER A 100 -15.73 -24.93 -4.80
N ASP A 101 -16.62 -23.95 -4.96
CA ASP A 101 -17.45 -23.74 -6.15
C ASP A 101 -16.59 -23.51 -7.40
N PHE A 102 -15.49 -22.78 -7.23
CA PHE A 102 -14.53 -22.50 -8.30
C PHE A 102 -13.39 -23.50 -8.41
N LYS A 103 -13.44 -24.60 -7.63
CA LYS A 103 -12.43 -25.68 -7.64
C LYS A 103 -11.00 -25.20 -7.38
N LEU A 104 -10.87 -24.14 -6.59
CA LEU A 104 -9.59 -23.59 -6.12
C LEU A 104 -9.07 -24.42 -4.93
N ALA A 105 -9.98 -24.98 -4.14
CA ALA A 105 -9.67 -25.99 -3.14
C ALA A 105 -10.84 -26.98 -3.03
N GLU A 106 -10.58 -28.26 -3.32
CA GLU A 106 -11.62 -29.29 -3.28
C GLU A 106 -12.17 -29.45 -1.86
N CYS A 107 -13.50 -29.35 -1.74
CA CYS A 107 -14.23 -29.54 -0.48
C CYS A 107 -13.71 -28.65 0.68
N ALA A 108 -13.27 -27.43 0.38
CA ALA A 108 -12.80 -26.48 1.39
C ALA A 108 -13.89 -26.22 2.44
N ARG A 109 -13.52 -26.36 3.71
CA ARG A 109 -14.39 -26.06 4.85
C ARG A 109 -14.05 -24.69 5.45
N PRO A 110 -14.97 -24.06 6.21
CA PRO A 110 -14.67 -22.81 6.89
C PRO A 110 -13.41 -22.89 7.77
N GLU A 111 -13.18 -24.02 8.44
CA GLU A 111 -12.01 -24.25 9.29
C GLU A 111 -10.71 -24.28 8.48
N ASP A 112 -10.74 -24.78 7.24
CA ASP A 112 -9.59 -24.77 6.34
C ASP A 112 -9.25 -23.34 5.91
N ALA A 113 -10.26 -22.55 5.55
CA ALA A 113 -10.08 -21.14 5.19
C ALA A 113 -9.49 -20.33 6.36
N VAL A 114 -9.97 -20.56 7.59
CA VAL A 114 -9.41 -19.97 8.81
C VAL A 114 -7.95 -20.36 8.98
N ARG A 115 -7.63 -21.66 8.88
CA ARG A 115 -6.25 -22.15 9.02
C ARG A 115 -5.30 -21.53 7.99
N TRP A 116 -5.71 -21.45 6.73
CA TRP A 116 -4.89 -20.84 5.67
C TRP A 116 -4.73 -19.34 5.85
N SER A 117 -5.77 -18.65 6.31
CA SER A 117 -5.71 -17.21 6.66
C SER A 117 -4.72 -16.97 7.80
N GLN A 118 -4.78 -17.75 8.88
CA GLN A 118 -3.87 -17.61 10.02
C GLN A 118 -2.42 -17.96 9.66
N HIS A 119 -2.20 -18.87 8.70
CA HIS A 119 -0.85 -19.12 8.18
C HIS A 119 -0.21 -17.88 7.55
N ALA A 120 -1.00 -16.98 6.94
CA ALA A 120 -0.53 -15.72 6.37
C ALA A 120 0.13 -14.80 7.41
N GLY A 121 -0.22 -14.94 8.69
CA GLY A 121 0.29 -14.16 9.82
C GLY A 121 1.29 -14.93 10.69
N SER A 122 1.76 -16.09 10.22
CA SER A 122 2.61 -16.99 11.01
C SER A 122 3.99 -16.41 11.34
N TYR A 123 4.46 -15.41 10.58
CA TYR A 123 5.70 -14.69 10.89
C TYR A 123 5.62 -14.02 12.27
N THR A 124 4.56 -13.25 12.55
CA THR A 124 4.44 -12.49 13.80
C THR A 124 4.43 -13.42 15.00
N ALA A 125 3.64 -14.50 14.93
CA ALA A 125 3.59 -15.51 15.98
C ALA A 125 4.95 -16.19 16.22
N LYS A 126 5.73 -16.48 15.17
CA LYS A 126 7.09 -17.05 15.31
C LYS A 126 8.08 -16.04 15.87
N ALA A 127 8.03 -14.79 15.42
CA ALA A 127 8.93 -13.74 15.87
C ALA A 127 8.70 -13.34 17.34
N GLU A 128 7.48 -13.51 17.86
CA GLU A 128 7.19 -13.32 19.29
C GLU A 128 7.65 -14.50 20.16
N ALA A 129 7.60 -15.72 19.62
CA ALA A 129 7.97 -16.94 20.34
C ALA A 129 9.47 -17.24 20.32
N GLU A 130 10.17 -16.87 19.25
CA GLU A 130 11.58 -17.18 18.97
C GLU A 130 12.31 -15.96 18.34
N GLU A 131 13.45 -16.17 17.68
CA GLU A 131 14.10 -15.16 16.84
C GLU A 131 13.40 -15.05 15.48
N ALA A 132 13.41 -13.87 14.86
CA ALA A 132 12.82 -13.65 13.54
C ALA A 132 13.37 -14.67 12.53
N PRO A 133 12.50 -15.37 11.77
CA PRO A 133 12.94 -16.44 10.88
C PRO A 133 13.88 -15.88 9.80
N SER A 134 15.01 -16.54 9.57
CA SER A 134 15.95 -16.15 8.52
C SER A 134 15.36 -16.33 7.12
N ARG A 135 14.35 -17.18 6.97
CA ARG A 135 13.64 -17.45 5.72
C ARG A 135 12.13 -17.39 5.92
N TYR A 136 11.44 -16.57 5.13
CA TYR A 136 9.99 -16.43 5.17
C TYR A 136 9.44 -15.83 3.87
N TRP A 137 8.16 -16.08 3.61
CA TRP A 137 7.42 -15.46 2.52
C TRP A 137 6.77 -14.16 2.99
N THR A 138 6.63 -13.19 2.10
CA THR A 138 5.87 -11.96 2.35
C THR A 138 4.71 -11.91 1.36
N LEU A 139 3.51 -11.63 1.83
CA LEU A 139 2.31 -11.63 1.02
C LEU A 139 1.56 -10.31 1.17
N THR A 140 1.24 -9.69 0.03
CA THR A 140 0.24 -8.62 -0.04
C THR A 140 -0.89 -9.11 -0.94
N PRO A 141 -2.02 -9.57 -0.39
CA PRO A 141 -3.09 -10.17 -1.20
C PRO A 141 -3.71 -9.18 -2.19
N LEU A 142 -4.12 -8.03 -1.69
CA LEU A 142 -4.50 -6.86 -2.49
C LEU A 142 -3.94 -5.62 -1.80
N CYS A 143 -3.17 -4.81 -2.50
CA CYS A 143 -2.56 -3.60 -1.94
C CYS A 143 -3.57 -2.51 -1.49
N SER A 144 -4.79 -2.57 -1.99
CA SER A 144 -5.89 -1.72 -1.54
C SER A 144 -7.22 -2.35 -1.96
N SER A 145 -7.98 -2.82 -0.98
CA SER A 145 -9.35 -3.27 -1.19
C SER A 145 -10.24 -2.13 -1.72
N ASP A 146 -10.01 -0.89 -1.27
CA ASP A 146 -10.77 0.28 -1.73
C ASP A 146 -10.54 0.56 -3.21
N ASP A 147 -9.28 0.55 -3.67
CA ASP A 147 -8.96 0.75 -5.08
C ASP A 147 -9.51 -0.40 -5.93
N PHE A 148 -9.44 -1.65 -5.43
CA PHE A 148 -10.08 -2.81 -6.06
C PHE A 148 -11.60 -2.61 -6.25
N MET A 149 -12.32 -2.23 -5.20
CA MET A 149 -13.79 -2.05 -5.25
C MET A 149 -14.21 -0.89 -6.14
N GLN A 150 -13.34 0.11 -6.32
CA GLN A 150 -13.56 1.26 -7.21
C GLN A 150 -13.06 1.00 -8.64
N SER A 151 -12.65 -0.24 -8.95
CA SER A 151 -12.07 -0.61 -10.25
C SER A 151 -10.88 0.25 -10.65
N LYS A 152 -10.13 0.75 -9.66
CA LYS A 152 -8.85 1.47 -9.83
C LYS A 152 -7.69 0.48 -9.95
N GLN A 153 -6.49 1.00 -10.13
CA GLN A 153 -5.28 0.20 -10.16
C GLN A 153 -5.01 -0.45 -8.80
N TYR A 154 -4.76 -1.76 -8.81
CA TYR A 154 -4.32 -2.52 -7.65
C TYR A 154 -3.38 -3.63 -8.09
N CYS A 155 -2.56 -4.11 -7.17
CA CYS A 155 -1.72 -5.28 -7.37
C CYS A 155 -1.78 -6.22 -6.19
N MET A 156 -1.22 -7.40 -6.44
CA MET A 156 -0.92 -8.43 -5.45
C MET A 156 0.56 -8.76 -5.53
N SER A 157 1.18 -9.05 -4.39
CA SER A 157 2.61 -9.34 -4.36
C SER A 157 2.95 -10.53 -3.48
N LEU A 158 3.96 -11.29 -3.90
CA LEU A 158 4.58 -12.35 -3.13
C LEU A 158 6.10 -12.21 -3.26
N ALA A 159 6.82 -12.26 -2.15
CA ALA A 159 8.27 -12.33 -2.16
C ALA A 159 8.78 -13.40 -1.21
N LEU A 160 9.95 -13.95 -1.51
CA LEU A 160 10.71 -14.79 -0.59
C LEU A 160 11.85 -13.96 -0.02
N ILE A 161 11.93 -13.87 1.31
CA ILE A 161 13.05 -13.29 2.03
C ILE A 161 13.94 -14.44 2.53
N VAL A 162 15.23 -14.34 2.29
CA VAL A 162 16.27 -15.22 2.85
C VAL A 162 17.40 -14.34 3.38
N ASP A 163 17.79 -14.55 4.63
CA ASP A 163 18.84 -13.81 5.33
C ASP A 163 18.67 -12.29 5.17
N LYS A 164 17.45 -11.80 5.45
CA LYS A 164 17.08 -10.38 5.39
C LYS A 164 17.26 -9.76 4.00
N GLN A 165 17.06 -10.56 2.95
CA GLN A 165 17.16 -10.12 1.56
C GLN A 165 16.03 -10.73 0.71
N PRO A 166 15.31 -9.94 -0.10
CA PRO A 166 14.45 -10.46 -1.15
C PRO A 166 15.27 -11.28 -2.15
N VAL A 167 14.84 -12.52 -2.40
CA VAL A 167 15.50 -13.42 -3.36
C VAL A 167 14.59 -13.84 -4.51
N LEU A 168 13.27 -13.84 -4.29
CA LEU A 168 12.25 -14.02 -5.32
C LEU A 168 11.16 -12.96 -5.14
N GLY A 169 10.62 -12.45 -6.24
CA GLY A 169 9.60 -11.40 -6.21
C GLY A 169 8.62 -11.57 -7.35
N PHE A 170 7.34 -11.44 -7.05
CA PHE A 170 6.23 -11.67 -7.96
C PHE A 170 5.16 -10.60 -7.73
N VAL A 171 4.71 -9.92 -8.79
CA VAL A 171 3.66 -8.89 -8.71
C VAL A 171 2.65 -9.09 -9.84
N GLY A 172 1.38 -9.32 -9.49
CA GLY A 172 0.27 -9.37 -10.43
C GLY A 172 -0.49 -8.05 -10.46
N CYS A 173 -0.74 -7.50 -11.65
CA CYS A 173 -1.35 -6.17 -11.82
C CYS A 173 -2.62 -6.23 -12.71
N PRO A 174 -3.78 -6.68 -12.21
CA PRO A 174 -4.95 -6.94 -13.06
C PRO A 174 -5.48 -5.74 -13.85
N VAL A 175 -5.32 -4.53 -13.31
CA VAL A 175 -5.79 -3.27 -13.90
C VAL A 175 -4.59 -2.44 -14.39
N LEU A 176 -3.66 -3.09 -15.10
CA LEU A 176 -2.53 -2.42 -15.75
C LEU A 176 -2.45 -2.82 -17.22
N ALA A 177 -2.18 -1.86 -18.09
CA ALA A 177 -1.90 -2.16 -19.49
C ALA A 177 -0.59 -2.95 -19.59
N PHE A 178 -0.58 -4.08 -20.31
CA PHE A 178 0.61 -4.92 -20.43
C PHE A 178 1.82 -4.23 -21.05
N ASP A 179 1.56 -3.37 -22.01
CA ASP A 179 2.55 -2.46 -22.57
C ASP A 179 2.00 -1.04 -22.46
N HIS A 180 2.87 -0.05 -22.48
CA HIS A 180 2.44 1.35 -22.48
C HIS A 180 1.69 1.65 -23.78
N PRO A 181 0.59 2.43 -23.76
CA PRO A 181 -0.20 2.73 -24.95
C PRO A 181 0.59 3.30 -26.12
N SER A 182 1.74 3.92 -25.86
CA SER A 182 2.63 4.44 -26.90
C SER A 182 3.47 3.38 -27.64
N ARG A 183 3.64 2.17 -27.08
CA ARG A 183 4.40 1.08 -27.71
C ARG A 183 3.53 0.18 -28.57
N THR A 184 2.22 0.08 -28.28
CA THR A 184 1.27 -0.72 -29.08
C THR A 184 -0.14 -0.11 -29.08
N VAL A 185 -0.78 -0.05 -30.25
CA VAL A 185 -2.18 0.41 -30.41
C VAL A 185 -3.19 -0.67 -29.99
N SER A 186 -2.80 -1.96 -30.08
CA SER A 186 -3.59 -3.09 -29.59
C SER A 186 -3.03 -3.58 -28.26
N HIS A 187 -3.65 -3.20 -27.14
CA HIS A 187 -3.28 -3.79 -25.85
C HIS A 187 -3.67 -5.27 -25.84
N PRO A 188 -2.70 -6.19 -25.74
CA PRO A 188 -3.05 -7.60 -25.64
C PRO A 188 -3.85 -7.82 -24.34
N SER A 189 -5.02 -8.43 -24.47
CA SER A 189 -5.84 -8.79 -23.32
C SER A 189 -5.10 -9.77 -22.40
N GLY A 190 -5.18 -9.51 -21.09
CA GLY A 190 -4.58 -10.30 -20.02
C GLY A 190 -4.16 -9.45 -18.83
N VAL A 191 -3.73 -10.12 -17.76
CA VAL A 191 -3.16 -9.51 -16.56
C VAL A 191 -1.64 -9.52 -16.67
N PRO A 192 -0.96 -8.36 -16.61
CA PRO A 192 0.49 -8.31 -16.47
C PRO A 192 0.96 -8.97 -15.18
N PHE A 193 1.91 -9.88 -15.32
CA PHE A 193 2.55 -10.59 -14.23
C PHE A 193 4.06 -10.35 -14.29
N PHE A 194 4.57 -9.66 -13.29
CA PHE A 194 5.98 -9.29 -13.14
C PHE A 194 6.66 -10.25 -12.17
N PHE A 195 7.88 -10.63 -12.47
CA PHE A 195 8.63 -11.53 -11.62
C PHE A 195 10.14 -11.34 -11.78
N ALA A 196 10.87 -11.61 -10.71
CA ALA A 196 12.31 -11.54 -10.66
C ALA A 196 12.89 -12.55 -9.67
N ALA A 197 14.14 -12.95 -9.92
CA ALA A 197 14.93 -13.76 -9.01
C ALA A 197 16.31 -13.12 -8.90
N LYS A 198 16.84 -13.02 -7.68
CA LYS A 198 18.10 -12.32 -7.41
C LYS A 198 19.24 -12.84 -8.29
N GLY A 199 19.90 -11.95 -9.02
CA GLY A 199 21.00 -12.22 -9.94
C GLY A 199 20.60 -12.86 -11.28
N HIS A 200 19.30 -12.94 -11.61
CA HIS A 200 18.83 -13.59 -12.82
C HIS A 200 18.09 -12.64 -13.77
N GLY A 201 17.74 -11.44 -13.32
CA GLY A 201 16.97 -10.46 -14.08
C GLY A 201 15.49 -10.41 -13.68
N ALA A 202 14.78 -9.49 -14.32
CA ALA A 202 13.35 -9.27 -14.13
C ALA A 202 12.60 -9.42 -15.46
N TRP A 203 11.38 -9.92 -15.39
CA TRP A 203 10.54 -10.17 -16.56
C TRP A 203 9.08 -9.82 -16.32
N THR A 204 8.35 -9.63 -17.41
CA THR A 204 6.89 -9.56 -17.40
C THR A 204 6.29 -10.52 -18.43
N GLN A 205 5.14 -11.10 -18.12
CA GLN A 205 4.36 -11.93 -19.02
C GLN A 205 2.86 -11.72 -18.79
N LEU A 206 2.04 -12.08 -19.77
CA LEU A 206 0.60 -12.04 -19.63
C LEU A 206 0.04 -13.32 -19.03
N VAL A 207 -0.82 -13.17 -18.04
CA VAL A 207 -1.75 -14.21 -17.58
C VAL A 207 -3.11 -13.96 -18.23
N VAL A 208 -3.66 -14.97 -18.90
CA VAL A 208 -4.95 -14.85 -19.58
C VAL A 208 -5.91 -15.92 -19.10
N ALA A 209 -7.09 -15.48 -18.73
CA ALA A 209 -8.28 -16.29 -18.54
C ALA A 209 -8.57 -17.16 -19.78
N GLU A 210 -8.64 -18.48 -19.61
CA GLU A 210 -9.12 -19.34 -20.68
C GLU A 210 -10.63 -19.19 -20.84
N ARG A 211 -11.05 -18.94 -22.09
CA ARG A 211 -12.45 -18.78 -22.47
C ARG A 211 -12.76 -19.65 -23.68
N ASP A 212 -13.91 -20.30 -23.68
CA ASP A 212 -14.52 -20.95 -24.84
C ASP A 212 -15.79 -20.18 -25.22
N SER A 213 -15.85 -19.67 -26.45
CA SER A 213 -17.02 -18.94 -26.97
C SER A 213 -17.50 -17.79 -26.05
N GLY A 214 -16.55 -17.12 -25.37
CA GLY A 214 -16.81 -16.04 -24.41
C GLY A 214 -17.04 -16.52 -22.97
N VAL A 215 -17.36 -17.80 -22.77
CA VAL A 215 -17.57 -18.44 -21.48
C VAL A 215 -16.24 -18.76 -20.83
N TYR A 216 -16.09 -18.40 -19.56
CA TYR A 216 -14.87 -18.66 -18.80
C TYR A 216 -14.74 -20.14 -18.40
N LEU A 217 -13.56 -20.73 -18.57
CA LEU A 217 -13.32 -22.17 -18.39
C LEU A 217 -12.78 -22.58 -17.01
N GLY A 218 -12.62 -21.64 -16.07
CA GLY A 218 -12.03 -21.99 -14.76
C GLY A 218 -10.52 -22.21 -14.81
N LYS A 219 -9.84 -21.72 -15.86
CA LYS A 219 -8.38 -21.89 -16.02
C LYS A 219 -7.71 -20.59 -16.47
N SER A 220 -6.42 -20.46 -16.18
CA SER A 220 -5.55 -19.43 -16.75
C SER A 220 -4.40 -20.07 -17.54
N LYS A 221 -3.86 -19.33 -18.50
CA LYS A 221 -2.62 -19.68 -19.18
C LYS A 221 -1.73 -18.46 -19.37
N LEU A 222 -0.43 -18.73 -19.49
CA LEU A 222 0.53 -17.74 -19.92
C LEU A 222 0.36 -17.45 -21.41
N LYS A 223 0.39 -16.17 -21.79
CA LYS A 223 0.33 -15.72 -23.17
C LYS A 223 1.62 -15.03 -23.57
N GLY A 224 2.14 -15.42 -24.73
CA GLY A 224 3.40 -14.89 -25.26
C GLY A 224 4.62 -15.45 -24.51
N ARG A 225 5.81 -14.97 -24.89
CA ARG A 225 7.06 -15.26 -24.18
C ARG A 225 7.27 -14.22 -23.08
N PRO A 226 7.96 -14.57 -21.96
CA PRO A 226 8.41 -13.57 -21.00
C PRO A 226 9.23 -12.47 -21.69
N LEU A 227 8.92 -11.22 -21.38
CA LEU A 227 9.66 -10.06 -21.86
C LEU A 227 10.61 -9.60 -20.75
N PRO A 228 11.92 -9.46 -21.02
CA PRO A 228 12.85 -8.93 -20.04
C PRO A 228 12.53 -7.46 -19.75
N LEU A 229 12.64 -7.08 -18.49
CA LEU A 229 12.50 -5.71 -18.03
C LEU A 229 13.88 -5.09 -17.91
N LYS A 230 14.04 -3.89 -18.47
CA LYS A 230 15.27 -3.12 -18.35
C LYS A 230 14.90 -1.67 -18.13
N VAL A 231 15.26 -1.13 -16.96
CA VAL A 231 14.93 0.23 -16.56
C VAL A 231 15.39 1.27 -17.60
N GLY A 232 16.55 1.06 -18.21
CA GLY A 232 17.14 1.95 -19.21
C GLY A 232 16.48 1.87 -20.60
N GLU A 233 15.65 0.85 -20.87
CA GLU A 233 14.88 0.76 -22.12
C GLU A 233 13.63 1.63 -22.02
N LYS A 234 13.84 2.94 -21.97
CA LYS A 234 12.77 3.93 -21.79
C LYS A 234 11.71 3.85 -22.89
N ILE A 235 10.47 4.02 -22.48
CA ILE A 235 9.35 4.03 -23.39
C ILE A 235 9.43 5.27 -24.28
N LYS A 236 9.61 5.08 -25.60
CA LYS A 236 9.39 6.16 -26.58
C LYS A 236 7.90 6.45 -26.61
N ARG A 237 7.51 7.60 -26.08
CA ARG A 237 6.12 8.02 -26.05
C ARG A 237 5.90 8.97 -27.22
N GLY A 238 4.96 8.63 -28.11
CA GLY A 238 4.65 9.45 -29.28
C GLY A 238 3.66 10.59 -28.98
N ASN A 239 3.09 10.62 -27.78
CA ASN A 239 1.92 11.43 -27.41
C ASN A 239 2.02 12.05 -25.99
N ASP A 240 3.20 12.26 -25.40
CA ASP A 240 3.29 12.92 -24.07
C ASP A 240 3.08 14.45 -24.12
N GLY A 241 2.39 14.94 -25.16
CA GLY A 241 1.86 16.28 -25.25
C GLY A 241 2.94 17.36 -25.34
N LEU A 242 2.67 18.50 -24.70
CA LEU A 242 3.52 19.69 -24.73
C LEU A 242 4.95 19.42 -24.21
N TYR A 243 5.16 18.48 -23.29
CA TYR A 243 6.45 18.29 -22.61
C TYR A 243 7.54 17.66 -23.50
N ASP A 244 7.16 16.68 -24.33
CA ASP A 244 8.04 16.11 -25.36
C ASP A 244 8.33 17.15 -26.46
N VAL A 245 7.33 17.96 -26.82
CA VAL A 245 7.45 19.03 -27.83
C VAL A 245 8.34 20.18 -27.34
N LEU A 246 8.32 20.49 -26.04
CA LEU A 246 9.18 21.49 -25.42
C LEU A 246 10.63 21.00 -25.21
N GLY A 247 10.94 19.72 -25.48
CA GLY A 247 12.30 19.20 -25.47
C GLY A 247 12.96 19.19 -24.09
N THR A 248 12.18 19.01 -23.03
CA THR A 248 12.65 19.22 -21.66
C THR A 248 13.18 17.94 -21.00
N ASN A 249 14.22 18.05 -20.16
CA ASN A 249 14.76 16.98 -19.33
C ASN A 249 13.87 16.70 -18.10
N GLN A 250 12.55 16.56 -18.28
CA GLN A 250 11.65 16.32 -17.15
C GLN A 250 11.81 14.92 -16.60
N LEU A 251 11.84 14.82 -15.28
CA LEU A 251 11.77 13.56 -14.59
C LEU A 251 10.32 13.13 -14.47
N ASN A 252 10.06 11.85 -14.73
CA ASN A 252 8.80 11.22 -14.38
C ASN A 252 8.96 10.49 -13.04
N VAL A 253 8.25 10.97 -12.02
CA VAL A 253 8.34 10.48 -10.65
C VAL A 253 7.03 9.80 -10.27
N ALA A 254 7.09 8.51 -9.94
CA ALA A 254 5.94 7.78 -9.45
C ALA A 254 5.79 7.99 -7.93
N VAL A 255 4.66 8.54 -7.51
CA VAL A 255 4.36 8.86 -6.10
C VAL A 255 2.98 8.32 -5.72
N GLY A 256 2.73 8.14 -4.42
CA GLY A 256 1.41 7.70 -3.94
C GLY A 256 0.32 8.74 -4.22
N SER A 257 -0.90 8.30 -4.50
CA SER A 257 -2.01 9.19 -4.88
C SER A 257 -2.70 9.90 -3.70
N ARG A 258 -2.49 9.40 -2.48
CA ARG A 258 -3.13 9.91 -1.25
C ARG A 258 -2.08 10.37 -0.23
N LEU A 259 -1.04 11.06 -0.70
CA LEU A 259 -0.01 11.63 0.16
C LEU A 259 -0.44 13.01 0.66
N ARG A 260 0.19 13.46 1.74
CA ARG A 260 0.02 14.82 2.23
C ARG A 260 0.72 15.81 1.29
N GLU A 261 0.22 17.05 1.26
CA GLU A 261 0.70 18.11 0.36
C GLU A 261 2.20 18.38 0.49
N ASP A 262 2.73 18.38 1.71
CA ASP A 262 4.15 18.57 2.01
C ASP A 262 5.04 17.55 1.27
N ILE A 263 4.59 16.31 1.15
CA ILE A 263 5.33 15.23 0.49
C ILE A 263 5.40 15.48 -1.02
N PHE A 264 4.33 15.99 -1.63
CA PHE A 264 4.35 16.40 -3.04
C PHE A 264 5.28 17.59 -3.28
N CYS A 265 5.20 18.60 -2.42
CA CYS A 265 6.08 19.77 -2.51
C CYS A 265 7.56 19.39 -2.35
N ASP A 266 7.87 18.42 -1.48
CA ASP A 266 9.22 17.90 -1.29
C ASP A 266 9.70 17.11 -2.52
N ALA A 267 8.86 16.24 -3.09
CA ALA A 267 9.17 15.52 -4.32
C ALA A 267 9.37 16.48 -5.51
N GLU A 268 8.56 17.54 -5.61
CA GLU A 268 8.69 18.58 -6.63
C GLU A 268 10.01 19.35 -6.48
N ARG A 269 10.35 19.73 -5.24
CA ARG A 269 11.60 20.43 -4.92
C ARG A 269 12.81 19.59 -5.31
N ILE A 270 12.79 18.30 -5.00
CA ILE A 270 13.85 17.36 -5.37
C ILE A 270 13.94 17.21 -6.89
N GLY A 271 12.80 17.03 -7.58
CA GLY A 271 12.78 16.97 -9.04
C GLY A 271 13.44 18.20 -9.68
N LYS A 272 13.17 19.40 -9.15
CA LYS A 272 13.81 20.65 -9.56
C LYS A 272 15.31 20.70 -9.31
N MET A 273 15.76 20.24 -8.14
CA MET A 273 17.19 20.14 -7.82
C MET A 273 17.93 19.16 -8.74
N LEU A 274 17.24 18.11 -9.20
CA LEU A 274 17.76 17.15 -10.16
C LEU A 274 17.70 17.62 -11.63
N GLY A 275 17.27 18.87 -11.87
CA GLY A 275 17.26 19.49 -13.20
C GLY A 275 15.93 19.34 -13.96
N SER A 276 14.86 18.85 -13.32
CA SER A 276 13.52 18.84 -13.88
C SER A 276 12.83 20.18 -13.63
N GLU A 277 12.48 20.93 -14.68
CA GLU A 277 11.77 22.21 -14.51
C GLU A 277 10.34 22.02 -13.95
N TYR A 278 9.68 20.94 -14.38
CA TYR A 278 8.32 20.52 -14.05
C TYR A 278 8.28 18.98 -13.95
N PRO A 279 8.69 18.38 -12.81
CA PRO A 279 8.62 16.94 -12.64
C PRO A 279 7.18 16.45 -12.84
N LYS A 280 7.01 15.43 -13.68
CA LYS A 280 5.72 14.79 -13.89
C LYS A 280 5.48 13.81 -12.76
N PHE A 281 4.29 13.87 -12.17
CA PHE A 281 3.89 12.94 -11.13
C PHE A 281 2.91 11.91 -11.64
N ASP A 282 3.33 10.66 -11.59
CA ASP A 282 2.56 9.49 -11.95
C ASP A 282 1.99 8.91 -10.65
N MET A 283 0.72 9.22 -10.40
CA MET A 283 0.04 8.99 -9.12
C MET A 283 -0.48 7.55 -9.05
N THR A 284 0.28 6.65 -8.42
CA THR A 284 -0.14 5.26 -8.23
C THR A 284 0.32 4.73 -6.87
N ASN A 285 -0.54 3.94 -6.22
CA ASN A 285 -0.22 3.31 -4.95
C ASN A 285 0.39 1.94 -5.18
N SER A 286 0.96 1.32 -4.14
CA SER A 286 1.47 -0.06 -4.12
C SER A 286 2.76 -0.34 -4.90
N SER A 287 3.18 -1.61 -4.94
CA SER A 287 4.36 -2.10 -5.64
C SER A 287 4.33 -1.91 -7.17
N ILE A 288 3.18 -1.49 -7.73
CA ILE A 288 3.04 -1.14 -9.16
C ILE A 288 4.09 -0.10 -9.59
N LYS A 289 4.42 0.87 -8.72
CA LYS A 289 5.41 1.91 -9.03
C LYS A 289 6.76 1.32 -9.44
N TYR A 290 7.22 0.30 -8.74
CA TYR A 290 8.46 -0.40 -9.10
C TYR A 290 8.35 -1.09 -10.46
N CYS A 291 7.18 -1.64 -10.80
CA CYS A 291 6.93 -2.26 -12.10
C CYS A 291 6.95 -1.22 -13.24
N TRP A 292 6.45 0.00 -13.00
CA TRP A 292 6.53 1.10 -13.97
C TRP A 292 7.98 1.53 -14.19
N LEU A 293 8.77 1.62 -13.12
CA LEU A 293 10.20 1.89 -13.22
C LEU A 293 10.91 0.80 -14.03
N ALA A 294 10.68 -0.48 -13.70
CA ALA A 294 11.29 -1.61 -14.40
C ALA A 294 10.94 -1.69 -15.90
N ARG A 295 9.75 -1.19 -16.29
CA ARG A 295 9.32 -1.06 -17.69
C ARG A 295 9.90 0.15 -18.42
N GLY A 296 10.60 1.04 -17.71
CA GLY A 296 11.09 2.30 -18.25
C GLY A 296 9.98 3.34 -18.46
N GLU A 297 8.89 3.27 -17.70
CA GLU A 297 7.79 4.25 -17.73
C GLU A 297 8.08 5.47 -16.84
N THR A 298 8.77 5.26 -15.73
CA THR A 298 9.15 6.30 -14.77
C THR A 298 10.66 6.33 -14.63
N ASP A 299 11.19 7.43 -14.08
CA ASP A 299 12.61 7.64 -13.82
C ASP A 299 12.95 7.48 -12.34
N ALA A 300 12.00 7.79 -11.48
CA ALA A 300 12.10 7.64 -10.04
C ALA A 300 10.79 7.14 -9.43
N VAL A 301 10.89 6.45 -8.30
CA VAL A 301 9.79 5.98 -7.48
C VAL A 301 10.02 6.48 -6.07
N TRP A 302 8.94 6.97 -5.45
CA TRP A 302 8.96 7.63 -4.17
C TRP A 302 7.97 6.98 -3.20
N TYR A 303 8.45 6.56 -2.03
CA TYR A 303 7.63 6.09 -0.89
C TYR A 303 8.05 6.82 0.37
N LEU A 304 7.16 7.70 0.81
CA LEU A 304 7.32 8.51 2.01
C LEU A 304 5.93 8.76 2.57
N THR A 305 5.70 8.34 3.80
CA THR A 305 4.42 8.53 4.53
C THR A 305 4.48 9.70 5.50
N SER A 306 5.65 9.91 6.11
CA SER A 306 5.81 10.81 7.26
C SER A 306 6.34 12.19 6.89
N GLY A 307 6.73 12.41 5.62
CA GLY A 307 7.35 13.67 5.15
C GLY A 307 8.85 13.68 5.41
N LEU A 308 9.61 14.58 4.76
CA LEU A 308 11.07 14.59 4.91
C LEU A 308 11.53 15.11 6.27
N TYR A 309 10.71 15.95 6.92
CA TYR A 309 10.99 16.46 8.27
C TYR A 309 10.93 15.35 9.35
N ASP A 310 10.34 14.21 9.03
CA ASP A 310 10.19 13.07 9.93
C ASP A 310 11.06 11.91 9.42
N SER A 311 11.93 11.40 10.29
CA SER A 311 12.81 10.28 9.94
C SER A 311 12.13 8.91 10.11
N SER A 312 10.95 8.86 10.72
CA SER A 312 10.21 7.62 10.95
C SER A 312 9.65 7.05 9.65
N CYS A 313 9.83 5.74 9.47
CA CYS A 313 9.24 4.99 8.38
C CYS A 313 8.22 3.98 8.94
N ILE A 314 7.01 4.07 8.39
CA ILE A 314 5.90 3.17 8.71
C ILE A 314 5.52 2.31 7.51
N GLU A 315 6.41 2.21 6.52
CA GLU A 315 6.18 1.39 5.32
C GLU A 315 6.34 -0.09 5.65
N HIS A 316 5.37 -0.89 5.21
CA HIS A 316 5.33 -2.32 5.50
C HIS A 316 6.18 -3.12 4.51
N LEU A 317 7.06 -3.98 5.02
CA LEU A 317 8.01 -4.74 4.20
C LEU A 317 7.33 -5.49 3.03
N ALA A 318 6.20 -6.13 3.30
CA ALA A 318 5.46 -6.92 2.32
C ALA A 318 4.98 -6.10 1.10
N HIS A 319 4.75 -4.79 1.27
CA HIS A 319 4.34 -3.88 0.18
C HIS A 319 5.48 -3.55 -0.78
N HIS A 320 6.74 -3.78 -0.40
CA HIS A 320 7.90 -3.36 -1.19
C HIS A 320 8.75 -4.51 -1.70
N ALA A 321 8.97 -5.56 -0.91
CA ALA A 321 9.97 -6.59 -1.18
C ALA A 321 9.93 -7.15 -2.62
N ALA A 322 8.76 -7.54 -3.10
CA ALA A 322 8.60 -8.08 -4.45
C ALA A 322 8.90 -7.04 -5.54
N GLY A 323 8.32 -5.84 -5.41
CA GLY A 323 8.47 -4.77 -6.38
C GLY A 323 9.90 -4.22 -6.43
N ALA A 324 10.51 -4.00 -5.26
CA ALA A 324 11.89 -3.56 -5.14
C ALA A 324 12.84 -4.53 -5.83
N LEU A 325 12.73 -5.84 -5.58
CA LEU A 325 13.55 -6.84 -6.28
C LEU A 325 13.35 -6.81 -7.80
N ILE A 326 12.10 -6.66 -8.27
CA ILE A 326 11.81 -6.51 -9.71
C ILE A 326 12.49 -5.27 -10.29
N ALA A 327 12.50 -4.15 -9.57
CA ALA A 327 13.19 -2.93 -10.00
C ALA A 327 14.71 -3.14 -10.03
N GLU A 328 15.31 -3.67 -8.96
CA GLU A 328 16.76 -3.94 -8.88
C GLU A 328 17.23 -4.85 -10.02
N GLU A 329 16.53 -5.96 -10.23
CA GLU A 329 16.85 -6.94 -11.27
C GLU A 329 16.59 -6.43 -12.70
N SER A 330 15.84 -5.32 -12.85
CA SER A 330 15.74 -4.60 -14.13
C SER A 330 16.89 -3.61 -14.37
N GLY A 331 17.79 -3.45 -13.40
CA GLY A 331 18.93 -2.52 -13.41
C GLY A 331 18.68 -1.19 -12.71
N ALA A 332 17.55 -1.03 -12.01
CA ALA A 332 17.31 0.14 -11.17
C ALA A 332 18.15 0.07 -9.89
N VAL A 333 18.30 1.21 -9.22
CA VAL A 333 18.90 1.28 -7.88
C VAL A 333 17.80 1.53 -6.88
N VAL A 334 17.67 0.67 -5.87
CA VAL A 334 16.73 0.82 -4.75
C VAL A 334 17.54 1.10 -3.48
N ALA A 335 17.12 2.10 -2.72
CA ALA A 335 17.79 2.54 -1.50
C ALA A 335 16.80 3.19 -0.54
N ASP A 336 17.23 3.43 0.69
CA ASP A 336 16.56 4.40 1.55
C ASP A 336 16.86 5.85 1.12
N LEU A 337 16.20 6.81 1.75
CA LEU A 337 16.36 8.23 1.46
C LEU A 337 17.76 8.80 1.79
N ASP A 338 18.55 8.09 2.60
CA ASP A 338 19.93 8.47 2.92
C ASP A 338 20.95 7.81 1.96
N GLY A 339 20.47 7.02 0.99
CA GLY A 339 21.28 6.30 0.01
C GLY A 339 21.86 4.98 0.52
N LYS A 340 21.41 4.50 1.67
CA LYS A 340 21.83 3.21 2.23
C LYS A 340 21.02 2.07 1.59
N PRO A 341 21.57 0.84 1.57
CA PRO A 341 20.78 -0.34 1.23
C PRO A 341 19.55 -0.45 2.13
N VAL A 342 18.43 -0.91 1.56
CA VAL A 342 17.20 -1.15 2.32
C VAL A 342 17.43 -2.26 3.35
N ASP A 343 16.93 -2.05 4.57
CA ASP A 343 17.03 -3.05 5.63
C ASP A 343 15.73 -3.85 5.67
N TRP A 344 15.75 -5.04 5.07
CA TRP A 344 14.58 -5.92 4.96
C TRP A 344 14.35 -6.74 6.23
N CYS A 345 14.30 -6.06 7.39
CA CYS A 345 14.03 -6.65 8.69
C CYS A 345 12.65 -6.29 9.20
N GLY A 346 11.98 -7.25 9.82
CA GLY A 346 10.73 -7.01 10.53
C GLY A 346 9.50 -6.81 9.62
N PRO A 347 8.32 -6.59 10.23
CA PRO A 347 7.09 -6.32 9.49
C PRO A 347 7.03 -4.90 8.90
N VAL A 348 7.75 -3.96 9.52
CA VAL A 348 7.82 -2.54 9.15
C VAL A 348 9.28 -2.17 8.94
N LEU A 349 9.55 -1.35 7.93
CA LEU A 349 10.90 -0.92 7.55
C LEU A 349 11.39 0.25 8.42
N GLU A 350 11.37 0.06 9.74
CA GLU A 350 11.67 1.11 10.73
C GLU A 350 13.12 1.62 10.69
N ASN A 351 14.05 0.80 10.21
CA ASN A 351 15.47 1.15 10.06
C ASN A 351 15.77 1.94 8.77
N ASN A 352 14.76 2.21 7.97
CA ASN A 352 14.87 3.04 6.77
C ASN A 352 14.14 4.36 7.00
N ARG A 353 14.59 5.45 6.37
CA ARG A 353 13.94 6.76 6.47
C ARG A 353 12.74 6.93 5.51
N GLY A 354 12.47 5.90 4.72
CA GLY A 354 11.64 5.93 3.53
C GLY A 354 12.35 5.18 2.40
N LEU A 355 11.71 5.04 1.25
CA LEU A 355 12.26 4.26 0.13
C LEU A 355 12.22 5.04 -1.18
N VAL A 356 13.29 4.88 -1.95
CA VAL A 356 13.41 5.39 -3.31
C VAL A 356 13.92 4.31 -4.25
N ALA A 357 13.46 4.36 -5.49
CA ALA A 357 14.06 3.60 -6.57
C ALA A 357 14.25 4.49 -7.79
N VAL A 358 15.39 4.38 -8.47
CA VAL A 358 15.73 5.23 -9.60
C VAL A 358 16.30 4.45 -10.76
N ASP A 359 16.10 4.98 -11.96
CA ASP A 359 16.96 4.67 -13.10
C ASP A 359 18.30 5.41 -12.92
N PRO A 360 19.41 4.70 -12.64
CA PRO A 360 20.70 5.34 -12.42
C PRO A 360 21.23 6.09 -13.66
N ALA A 361 20.75 5.77 -14.86
CA ALA A 361 21.14 6.49 -16.08
C ALA A 361 20.47 7.87 -16.20
N LYS A 362 19.36 8.10 -15.46
CA LYS A 362 18.62 9.36 -15.44
C LYS A 362 18.84 10.14 -14.15
N VAL A 363 18.81 9.44 -13.02
CA VAL A 363 18.96 10.01 -11.68
C VAL A 363 20.05 9.22 -10.95
N PRO A 364 21.29 9.72 -10.92
CA PRO A 364 22.34 9.11 -10.11
C PRO A 364 21.95 9.13 -8.63
N LEU A 365 22.07 7.99 -7.93
CA LEU A 365 21.65 7.86 -6.53
C LEU A 365 22.26 8.95 -5.64
N GLN A 366 23.56 9.24 -5.78
CA GLN A 366 24.21 10.27 -4.98
C GLN A 366 23.58 11.66 -5.21
N GLY A 367 23.23 11.99 -6.45
CA GLY A 367 22.57 13.25 -6.76
C GLY A 367 21.17 13.34 -6.14
N LEU A 368 20.44 12.22 -6.11
CA LEU A 368 19.16 12.13 -5.40
C LEU A 368 19.36 12.36 -3.90
N VAL A 369 20.32 11.69 -3.27
CA VAL A 369 20.60 11.81 -1.83
C VAL A 369 20.97 13.25 -1.45
N ASP A 370 21.79 13.91 -2.26
CA ASP A 370 22.18 15.31 -2.03
C ASP A 370 20.96 16.25 -2.15
N ALA A 371 20.09 16.00 -3.14
CA ALA A 371 18.82 16.73 -3.29
C ALA A 371 17.86 16.46 -2.12
N VAL A 372 17.73 15.21 -1.67
CA VAL A 372 16.91 14.82 -0.50
C VAL A 372 17.41 15.52 0.76
N ARG A 373 18.72 15.54 1.00
CA ARG A 373 19.32 16.21 2.15
C ARG A 373 19.02 17.71 2.13
N THR A 374 19.18 18.35 0.97
CA THR A 374 18.88 19.78 0.80
C THR A 374 17.40 20.08 1.00
N ALA A 375 16.53 19.23 0.44
CA ALA A 375 15.09 19.36 0.59
C ALA A 375 14.61 19.10 2.03
N THR A 376 15.29 18.21 2.77
CA THR A 376 15.02 17.91 4.18
C THR A 376 15.14 19.17 5.03
N SER A 377 16.26 19.88 4.94
CA SER A 377 16.46 21.10 5.74
C SER A 377 15.38 22.15 5.45
N THR A 378 14.96 22.28 4.19
CA THR A 378 13.84 23.16 3.84
C THR A 378 12.50 22.66 4.40
N SER A 379 12.28 21.34 4.39
CA SER A 379 11.05 20.72 4.92
C SER A 379 10.93 20.93 6.44
N GLU A 380 12.04 20.77 7.17
CA GLU A 380 12.16 21.05 8.60
C GLU A 380 11.85 22.51 8.93
N GLU A 381 12.50 23.48 8.25
CA GLU A 381 12.22 24.90 8.46
C GLU A 381 10.75 25.27 8.17
N LEU A 382 10.15 24.70 7.13
CA LEU A 382 8.74 24.92 6.81
C LEU A 382 7.83 24.26 7.83
N TYR A 383 8.20 23.10 8.37
CA TYR A 383 7.47 22.43 9.42
C TYR A 383 7.47 23.26 10.71
N GLU A 384 8.63 23.75 11.15
CA GLU A 384 8.75 24.62 12.32
C GLU A 384 7.87 25.87 12.20
N LYS A 385 7.92 26.56 11.06
CA LYS A 385 7.05 27.72 10.77
C LYS A 385 5.55 27.35 10.84
N ARG A 386 5.17 26.17 10.36
CA ARG A 386 3.78 25.68 10.48
C ARG A 386 3.40 25.42 11.93
N CYS A 387 4.29 24.88 12.76
CA CYS A 387 4.06 24.67 14.18
C CYS A 387 3.94 25.99 14.94
N GLU A 388 4.80 26.97 14.68
CA GLU A 388 4.67 28.32 15.26
C GLU A 388 3.32 28.97 14.92
N LYS A 389 2.93 28.93 13.65
CA LYS A 389 1.63 29.45 13.21
C LYS A 389 0.46 28.71 13.84
N ARG A 390 0.55 27.38 14.01
CA ARG A 390 -0.46 26.58 14.72
C ARG A 390 -0.60 27.03 16.18
N LYS A 391 0.51 27.27 16.89
CA LYS A 391 0.49 27.81 18.26
C LYS A 391 -0.15 29.19 18.34
N GLU A 392 0.12 30.08 17.38
CA GLU A 392 -0.52 31.39 17.32
C GLU A 392 -2.04 31.29 17.10
N VAL A 393 -2.48 30.45 16.17
CA VAL A 393 -3.90 30.19 15.89
C VAL A 393 -4.58 29.56 17.10
N ALA A 394 -3.96 28.56 17.73
CA ALA A 394 -4.46 27.94 18.95
C ALA A 394 -4.66 28.97 20.07
N LYS A 395 -3.71 29.89 20.26
CA LYS A 395 -3.83 30.99 21.23
C LYS A 395 -5.00 31.93 20.91
N MET A 396 -5.21 32.26 19.63
CA MET A 396 -6.35 33.08 19.19
C MET A 396 -7.69 32.36 19.42
N LEU A 397 -7.78 31.07 19.06
CA LEU A 397 -8.97 30.24 19.28
C LEU A 397 -9.27 30.09 20.77
N LYS A 398 -8.26 29.84 21.61
CA LYS A 398 -8.39 29.77 23.08
C LYS A 398 -8.96 31.06 23.64
N TYR A 399 -8.50 32.22 23.16
CA TYR A 399 -9.05 33.52 23.53
C TYR A 399 -10.52 33.67 23.10
N LEU A 400 -10.85 33.34 21.85
CA LEU A 400 -12.22 33.39 21.33
C LEU A 400 -13.17 32.48 22.11
N PHE A 401 -12.80 31.23 22.35
CA PHE A 401 -13.60 30.28 23.15
C PHE A 401 -13.83 30.79 24.57
N THR A 402 -12.85 31.45 25.16
CA THR A 402 -12.98 32.03 26.51
C THR A 402 -13.91 33.24 26.53
N LYS A 403 -13.90 34.06 25.47
CA LYS A 403 -14.66 35.32 25.36
C LYS A 403 -16.05 35.20 24.79
N MET A 404 -16.40 34.08 24.17
CA MET A 404 -17.69 33.89 23.51
C MET A 404 -18.90 34.09 24.45
N GLY A 405 -18.77 33.69 25.72
CA GLY A 405 -19.83 33.86 26.72
C GLY A 405 -20.07 35.32 27.15
N ASP A 406 -19.09 36.21 26.93
CA ASP A 406 -19.21 37.63 27.29
C ASP A 406 -20.22 38.37 26.38
N TYR A 407 -20.56 37.81 25.22
CA TYR A 407 -21.49 38.38 24.23
C TYR A 407 -22.88 37.72 24.22
N ALA A 408 -23.16 36.79 25.13
CA ALA A 408 -24.43 36.09 25.19
C ALA A 408 -25.49 36.90 25.95
N GLU A 409 -26.61 37.21 25.29
CA GLU A 409 -27.71 38.01 25.85
C GLU A 409 -28.75 37.13 26.55
N THR A 410 -28.93 35.90 26.06
CA THR A 410 -29.88 34.92 26.61
C THR A 410 -29.19 33.79 27.38
N GLU A 411 -29.94 33.12 28.26
CA GLU A 411 -29.43 31.98 29.01
C GLU A 411 -29.13 30.76 28.12
N GLU A 412 -29.89 30.60 27.03
CA GLU A 412 -29.66 29.57 26.01
C GLU A 412 -28.34 29.81 25.25
N GLU A 413 -28.04 31.06 24.89
CA GLU A 413 -26.76 31.44 24.28
C GLU A 413 -25.57 31.25 25.24
N ARG A 414 -25.74 31.54 26.54
CA ARG A 414 -24.69 31.30 27.55
C ARG A 414 -24.38 29.81 27.69
N GLU A 415 -25.41 28.98 27.73
CA GLU A 415 -25.25 27.53 27.80
C GLU A 415 -24.63 26.96 26.51
N GLY A 416 -25.01 27.48 25.34
CA GLY A 416 -24.38 27.17 24.06
C GLY A 416 -22.89 27.55 24.05
N ALA A 417 -22.56 28.77 24.46
CA ALA A 417 -21.17 29.26 24.54
C ALA A 417 -20.32 28.43 25.53
N ARG A 418 -20.90 27.98 26.65
CA ARG A 418 -20.23 27.11 27.62
C ARG A 418 -19.84 25.77 26.99
N LYS A 419 -20.76 25.12 26.28
CA LYS A 419 -20.50 23.84 25.59
C LYS A 419 -19.46 23.98 24.48
N VAL A 420 -19.54 25.05 23.68
CA VAL A 420 -18.56 25.32 22.62
C VAL A 420 -17.18 25.59 23.22
N ARG A 421 -17.09 26.34 24.32
CA ARG A 421 -15.84 26.59 25.04
C ARG A 421 -15.21 25.30 25.56
N GLU A 422 -15.98 24.46 26.24
CA GLU A 422 -15.48 23.19 26.79
C GLU A 422 -14.96 22.27 25.68
N ARG A 423 -15.74 22.09 24.62
CA ARG A 423 -15.34 21.29 23.45
C ARG A 423 -14.13 21.87 22.73
N GLY A 424 -14.09 23.19 22.55
CA GLY A 424 -13.02 23.90 21.85
C GLY A 424 -11.69 23.88 22.63
N LEU A 425 -11.73 24.01 23.96
CA LEU A 425 -10.53 23.90 24.79
C LEU A 425 -9.97 22.48 24.80
N LYS A 426 -10.83 21.47 24.91
CA LYS A 426 -10.41 20.06 24.83
C LYS A 426 -9.72 19.75 23.50
N MET A 427 -10.28 20.24 22.38
CA MET A 427 -9.69 20.09 21.05
C MET A 427 -8.28 20.70 20.97
N LEU A 428 -8.05 21.86 21.59
CA LEU A 428 -6.74 22.51 21.59
C LEU A 428 -5.72 21.80 22.49
N GLU A 429 -6.16 21.20 23.60
CA GLU A 429 -5.30 20.38 24.47
C GLU A 429 -4.86 19.08 23.77
N ASP A 430 -5.78 18.43 23.05
CA ASP A 430 -5.48 17.25 22.24
C ASP A 430 -4.45 17.58 21.13
N ASP A 431 -4.57 18.76 20.48
CA ASP A 431 -3.61 19.24 19.47
C ASP A 431 -2.23 19.54 20.07
N GLU A 432 -2.14 20.16 21.25
CA GLU A 432 -0.87 20.44 21.94
C GLU A 432 -0.13 19.13 22.30
N ALA A 433 -0.86 18.10 22.74
CA ALA A 433 -0.29 16.78 23.02
C ALA A 433 0.24 16.07 21.77
N LEU A 434 -0.45 16.21 20.63
CA LEU A 434 0.01 15.65 19.34
C LEU A 434 1.29 16.34 18.84
N ASP A 435 1.40 17.65 19.01
CA ASP A 435 2.61 18.40 18.67
C ASP A 435 3.80 17.97 19.54
N GLU A 436 3.60 17.69 20.84
CA GLU A 436 4.65 17.14 21.73
C GLU A 436 5.14 15.77 21.26
N ILE A 437 4.21 14.87 20.89
CA ILE A 437 4.55 13.54 20.35
C ILE A 437 5.37 13.66 19.05
N ALA A 438 5.01 14.60 18.17
CA ALA A 438 5.74 14.85 16.93
C ALA A 438 7.13 15.48 17.16
N VAL A 439 7.28 16.36 18.16
CA VAL A 439 8.59 16.90 18.57
C VAL A 439 9.48 15.81 19.15
N GLU A 440 8.92 14.93 19.99
CA GLU A 440 9.65 13.77 20.49
C GLU A 440 10.07 12.81 19.37
N SER A 441 9.23 12.61 18.34
CA SER A 441 9.59 11.74 17.21
C SER A 441 10.72 12.32 16.35
N MET A 442 10.75 13.64 16.12
CA MET A 442 11.82 14.30 15.37
C MET A 442 13.19 14.26 16.08
N HIS A 443 13.20 14.16 17.42
CA HIS A 443 14.44 14.13 18.22
C HIS A 443 14.85 12.72 18.69
N ARG A 444 14.12 11.67 18.30
CA ARG A 444 14.46 10.29 18.68
C ARG A 444 15.69 9.79 17.92
N GLN A 445 16.68 9.32 18.68
CA GLN A 445 17.83 8.57 18.17
C GLN A 445 17.59 7.04 18.19
N GLU A 446 16.52 6.55 18.82
CA GLU A 446 16.19 5.13 18.95
C GLU A 446 14.71 4.83 18.60
N PRO A 447 14.41 3.68 17.97
CA PRO A 447 13.06 3.30 17.51
C PRO A 447 12.11 2.97 18.67
N MET A 448 10.82 3.21 18.44
CA MET A 448 9.71 3.21 19.42
C MET A 448 9.24 1.85 19.93
N LEU A 449 10.04 0.79 19.82
CA LEU A 449 9.68 -0.50 20.41
C LEU A 449 10.39 -0.69 21.76
N GLY A 450 9.90 0.05 22.75
CA GLY A 450 10.00 -0.34 24.15
C GLY A 450 8.85 -1.29 24.49
N HIS A 451 9.21 -2.51 24.91
CA HIS A 451 8.38 -3.58 25.49
C HIS A 451 6.88 -3.30 25.67
N ALA A 452 6.06 -4.17 25.04
CA ALA A 452 4.66 -4.33 25.38
C ALA A 452 4.52 -4.63 26.89
N GLN A 453 4.15 -3.61 27.67
CA GLN A 453 3.55 -3.85 28.97
C GLN A 453 2.05 -3.99 28.78
N VAL A 454 1.62 -5.24 28.90
CA VAL A 454 0.26 -5.63 29.19
C VAL A 454 -0.10 -5.04 30.56
N GLU A 455 -1.07 -4.13 30.61
CA GLU A 455 -1.97 -4.04 31.75
C GLU A 455 -3.42 -4.02 31.26
N ASP A 456 -4.11 -5.05 31.71
CA ASP A 456 -5.53 -5.33 31.56
C ASP A 456 -6.34 -4.40 32.49
N ASP A 457 -7.63 -4.24 32.18
CA ASP A 457 -8.67 -3.57 32.98
C ASP A 457 -8.62 -2.03 33.12
N THR A 458 -9.42 -1.35 32.29
CA THR A 458 -10.67 -0.67 32.71
C THR A 458 -11.22 0.25 31.61
N PHE A 459 -12.12 -0.27 30.77
CA PHE A 459 -13.08 0.60 30.06
C PHE A 459 -14.50 0.11 30.28
N GLY A 460 -15.14 0.75 31.26
CA GLY A 460 -16.58 0.75 31.40
C GLY A 460 -17.23 1.32 30.14
N ARG A 461 -18.34 0.69 29.77
CA ARG A 461 -19.27 1.11 28.72
C ARG A 461 -19.55 2.62 28.77
N SER A 462 -19.34 3.30 27.65
CA SER A 462 -20.16 4.45 27.27
C SER A 462 -20.65 4.27 25.83
N SER A 463 -21.95 4.49 25.68
CA SER A 463 -22.75 4.28 24.48
C SER A 463 -22.87 5.59 23.69
N ASP A 464 -21.92 5.88 22.79
CA ASP A 464 -22.12 6.77 21.66
C ASP A 464 -21.00 6.60 20.62
N GLY A 465 -21.35 5.96 19.50
CA GLY A 465 -20.44 5.74 18.38
C GLY A 465 -20.16 7.01 17.58
N SER A 466 -19.24 7.84 18.06
CA SER A 466 -18.66 8.93 17.24
C SER A 466 -17.14 8.94 17.32
N ILE A 467 -16.51 8.67 16.18
CA ILE A 467 -15.07 8.85 15.95
C ILE A 467 -14.88 10.30 15.49
N PRO A 468 -13.88 11.06 15.98
CA PRO A 468 -13.64 12.41 15.51
C PRO A 468 -13.12 12.39 14.07
N LEU A 469 -13.81 13.10 13.18
CA LEU A 469 -13.40 13.36 11.81
C LEU A 469 -12.27 14.40 11.79
N SER A 470 -11.20 14.10 11.05
CA SER A 470 -10.15 15.05 10.67
C SER A 470 -10.75 16.22 9.87
N PRO A 471 -10.48 17.49 10.23
CA PRO A 471 -10.93 18.63 9.44
C PRO A 471 -9.88 18.96 8.39
N ILE A 472 -10.12 18.58 7.13
CA ILE A 472 -9.78 19.33 5.91
C ILE A 472 -10.54 18.62 4.78
N SER A 473 -11.74 19.11 4.50
CA SER A 473 -12.41 18.94 3.21
C SER A 473 -12.66 20.34 2.69
N THR A 474 -12.01 20.70 1.58
CA THR A 474 -12.37 21.90 0.84
C THR A 474 -12.62 21.52 -0.62
N SER A 475 -13.91 21.60 -0.96
CA SER A 475 -14.57 21.81 -2.26
C SER A 475 -14.07 21.05 -3.48
#